data_AF-A0A2U2ANS4-F1
#
_entry.id   AF-A0A2U2ANS4-F1
#
_cell.length_a   1.000
_cell.length_b   1.000
_cell.length_c   1.000
_cell.angle_alpha   90.00
_cell.angle_beta   90.00
_cell.angle_gamma   90.00
#
_symmetry.space_group_name_H-M   'P 1'
#
loop_
_entity.id
_entity.type
_entity.pdbx_description
1 polymer ?
#
loop_
_entity_poly.entity_id
_entity_poly.type
_entity_poly.pdbx_seq_one_letter_code
_entity_poly.pdbx_strand_id
1 'polypeptide(L)'
;MTTIKEAYFKLIEEKGFKVDPVQVSVAESYDKLKAKILNDKPIPAEDSRSFMQKMLKPFAEQPMTYSDPRGLYIYGRVGRGKTFLMDLFFNNIDVPKIREHYYHFMQDVHQKMRQYQGSEDPLKLVAKEFAKECKVLCVDEFHVIDITDAMILYRLLDALLAEGIFFITTSNRPPEDLYKNGLQRQQFLPAIDIIKNRLEVIVLDTDQDYRMRHIDSADVWFTGTEEEQEKQFKLKFEKLTGGSDHPETLDVNGHPFHMLEHYEKSAWFTFDEACCKARSSQDFIYLASILDTVFFSGLPQLTRDLENEARRFVIMIDEFYDQGVKVIIGSEVPMNQLYAPKGEKALDFEFDRTISRLIEMQSQEYLDQPKRTSNKEK
;
A
#
# COMPACT_ATOMS: atom_id res chain seq x y z
N MET A 1 24.87 -5.74 22.02
CA MET A 1 23.92 -5.12 21.09
C MET A 1 22.59 -5.80 21.33
N THR A 2 21.54 -5.03 21.61
CA THR A 2 20.18 -5.56 21.72
C THR A 2 19.77 -6.15 20.37
N THR A 3 19.18 -7.34 20.38
CA THR A 3 18.61 -7.97 19.18
C THR A 3 17.33 -7.26 18.78
N ILE A 4 16.93 -7.35 17.52
CA ILE A 4 15.68 -6.78 17.02
C ILE A 4 14.50 -7.49 17.69
N LYS A 5 14.61 -8.79 17.96
CA LYS A 5 13.66 -9.53 18.78
C LYS A 5 13.53 -8.98 20.20
N GLU A 6 14.64 -8.69 20.89
CA GLU A 6 14.60 -8.07 22.22
C GLU A 6 13.98 -6.67 22.18
N ALA A 7 14.32 -5.87 21.17
CA ALA A 7 13.75 -4.53 20.96
C ALA A 7 12.22 -4.61 20.71
N TYR A 8 11.77 -5.61 19.96
CA TYR A 8 10.35 -5.90 19.77
C TYR A 8 9.66 -6.19 21.10
N PHE A 9 10.15 -7.15 21.90
CA PHE A 9 9.52 -7.50 23.18
C PHE A 9 9.45 -6.32 24.15
N LYS A 10 10.54 -5.56 24.25
CA LYS A 10 10.58 -4.36 25.08
C LYS A 10 9.50 -3.35 24.66
N LEU A 11 9.37 -3.09 23.36
CA LEU A 11 8.41 -2.11 22.86
C LEU A 11 6.96 -2.59 22.97
N ILE A 12 6.71 -3.89 22.77
CA ILE A 12 5.40 -4.52 23.02
C ILE A 12 5.00 -4.39 24.50
N GLU A 13 5.93 -4.63 25.41
CA GLU A 13 5.72 -4.46 26.86
C GLU A 13 5.45 -2.98 27.22
N GLU A 14 6.27 -2.05 26.73
CA GLU A 14 6.11 -0.60 26.95
C GLU A 14 4.77 -0.06 26.43
N LYS A 15 4.28 -0.57 25.29
CA LYS A 15 3.00 -0.15 24.69
C LYS A 15 1.79 -0.95 25.18
N GLY A 16 1.99 -1.98 26.01
CA GLY A 16 0.91 -2.84 26.49
C GLY A 16 0.24 -3.67 25.38
N PHE A 17 0.96 -3.95 24.29
CA PHE A 17 0.43 -4.74 23.18
C PHE A 17 0.53 -6.24 23.45
N LYS A 18 -0.25 -7.04 22.73
CA LYS A 18 -0.11 -8.50 22.76
C LYS A 18 1.01 -8.94 21.82
N VAL A 19 1.81 -9.90 22.26
CA VAL A 19 2.85 -10.54 21.45
C VAL A 19 2.20 -11.29 20.30
N ASP A 20 2.67 -11.04 19.08
CA ASP A 20 2.26 -11.76 17.87
C ASP A 20 3.40 -12.71 17.43
N PRO A 21 3.19 -14.04 17.44
CA PRO A 21 4.22 -15.01 17.05
C PRO A 21 4.78 -14.80 15.64
N VAL A 22 3.97 -14.30 14.69
CA VAL A 22 4.41 -14.05 13.32
C VAL A 22 5.31 -12.81 13.27
N GLN A 23 4.97 -11.76 14.01
CA GLN A 23 5.85 -10.59 14.17
C GLN A 23 7.18 -10.96 14.83
N VAL A 24 7.16 -11.88 15.80
CA VAL A 24 8.39 -12.43 16.41
C VAL A 24 9.25 -13.16 15.37
N SER A 25 8.67 -13.97 14.49
CA SER A 25 9.43 -14.64 13.42
C SER A 25 10.05 -13.65 12.41
N VAL A 26 9.37 -12.54 12.13
CA VAL A 26 9.93 -11.46 11.31
C VAL A 26 11.10 -10.79 12.04
N ALA A 27 10.97 -10.50 13.33
CA ALA A 27 12.06 -9.95 14.14
C ALA A 27 13.29 -10.89 14.19
N GLU A 28 13.09 -12.21 14.26
CA GLU A 28 14.16 -13.20 14.16
C GLU A 28 14.84 -13.21 12.78
N SER A 29 14.05 -13.08 11.72
CA SER A 29 14.57 -13.02 10.35
C SER A 29 15.38 -11.74 10.12
N TYR A 30 14.94 -10.62 10.73
CA TYR A 30 15.71 -9.39 10.78
C TYR A 30 17.02 -9.52 11.56
N ASP A 31 17.04 -10.25 12.69
CA ASP A 31 18.29 -10.51 13.41
C ASP A 31 19.28 -11.33 12.58
N LYS A 32 18.80 -12.37 11.88
CA LYS A 32 19.62 -13.15 10.94
C LYS A 32 20.16 -12.27 9.81
N LEU A 33 19.30 -11.44 9.19
CA LEU A 33 19.71 -10.55 8.12
C LEU A 33 20.71 -9.50 8.62
N LYS A 34 20.48 -8.89 9.79
CA LYS A 34 21.42 -7.95 10.42
C LYS A 34 22.79 -8.58 10.61
N ALA A 35 22.86 -9.80 11.13
CA ALA A 35 24.12 -10.53 11.28
C ALA A 35 24.80 -10.77 9.91
N LYS A 36 24.03 -11.11 8.88
CA LYS A 36 24.55 -11.23 7.50
C LYS A 36 25.09 -9.89 6.99
N ILE A 37 24.33 -8.80 7.08
CA ILE A 37 24.73 -7.45 6.63
C ILE A 37 26.06 -7.02 7.25
N LEU A 38 26.24 -7.25 8.55
CA LEU A 38 27.45 -6.85 9.27
C LEU A 38 28.70 -7.66 8.87
N ASN A 39 28.52 -8.90 8.43
CA ASN A 39 29.61 -9.80 8.04
C ASN A 39 29.75 -9.99 6.51
N ASP A 40 28.89 -9.32 5.74
CA ASP A 40 28.79 -9.49 4.29
C ASP A 40 30.05 -9.01 3.57
N LYS A 41 30.52 -9.84 2.63
CA LYS A 41 31.66 -9.57 1.75
C LYS A 41 31.38 -10.14 0.36
N PRO A 42 31.85 -9.48 -0.71
CA PRO A 42 31.77 -10.05 -2.04
C PRO A 42 32.60 -11.34 -2.11
N ILE A 43 32.09 -12.32 -2.84
CA ILE A 43 32.70 -13.63 -3.10
C ILE A 43 32.97 -13.79 -4.60
N PRO A 44 33.95 -14.59 -5.03
CA PRO A 44 34.14 -14.88 -6.45
C PRO A 44 32.89 -15.56 -7.04
N ALA A 45 32.41 -15.08 -8.19
CA ALA A 45 31.34 -15.75 -8.92
C ALA A 45 31.84 -17.09 -9.48
N GLU A 46 30.93 -18.06 -9.64
CA GLU A 46 31.27 -19.36 -10.23
C GLU A 46 31.89 -19.18 -11.62
N ASP A 47 33.10 -19.72 -11.80
CA ASP A 47 33.87 -19.55 -13.02
C ASP A 47 33.37 -20.51 -14.11
N SER A 48 32.31 -20.09 -14.82
CA SER A 48 31.67 -20.79 -15.93
C SER A 48 32.47 -20.75 -17.24
N ARG A 49 33.68 -20.16 -17.25
CA ARG A 49 34.52 -20.08 -18.46
C ARG A 49 35.02 -21.46 -18.88
N SER A 50 34.97 -21.73 -20.18
CA SER A 50 35.56 -22.94 -20.77
C SER A 50 37.08 -22.93 -20.64
N PHE A 51 37.71 -24.11 -20.63
CA PHE A 51 39.16 -24.27 -20.56
C PHE A 51 39.90 -23.42 -21.62
N MET A 52 39.36 -23.32 -22.84
CA MET A 52 39.94 -22.51 -23.91
C MET A 52 39.87 -20.99 -23.62
N GLN A 53 38.82 -20.50 -22.95
CA GLN A 53 38.70 -19.09 -22.54
C GLN A 53 39.65 -18.74 -21.40
N LYS A 54 39.88 -19.68 -20.46
CA LYS A 54 40.87 -19.51 -19.38
C LYS A 54 42.29 -19.41 -19.93
N MET A 55 42.60 -20.14 -21.01
CA MET A 55 43.90 -20.07 -21.68
C MET A 55 44.11 -18.77 -22.47
N LEU A 56 43.06 -18.23 -23.10
CA LEU A 56 43.14 -16.98 -23.87
C LEU A 56 43.18 -15.71 -23.00
N LYS A 57 42.62 -15.75 -21.78
CA LYS A 57 42.60 -14.61 -20.84
C LYS A 57 43.02 -15.02 -19.41
N PRO A 58 44.30 -15.39 -19.19
CA PRO A 58 44.77 -15.88 -17.90
C PRO A 58 44.80 -14.82 -16.78
N PHE A 59 44.78 -13.53 -17.14
CA PHE A 59 44.81 -12.41 -16.19
C PHE A 59 43.47 -11.65 -16.08
N ALA A 60 42.37 -12.18 -16.63
CA ALA A 60 41.07 -11.55 -16.45
C ALA A 60 40.61 -11.72 -14.99
N GLU A 61 40.41 -10.59 -14.29
CA GLU A 61 39.87 -10.55 -12.93
C GLU A 61 38.58 -11.36 -12.86
N GLN A 62 38.47 -12.21 -11.82
CA GLN A 62 37.26 -12.99 -11.60
C GLN A 62 36.13 -12.05 -11.17
N PRO A 63 34.96 -12.11 -11.81
CA PRO A 63 33.82 -11.31 -11.39
C PRO A 63 33.44 -11.68 -9.96
N MET A 64 33.13 -10.68 -9.14
CA MET A 64 32.68 -10.86 -7.77
C MET A 64 31.15 -10.80 -7.71
N THR A 65 30.55 -11.51 -6.76
CA THR A 65 29.11 -11.54 -6.50
C THR A 65 28.84 -11.54 -5.00
N TYR A 66 27.58 -11.50 -4.60
CA TYR A 66 27.14 -11.57 -3.22
C TYR A 66 26.25 -12.77 -2.98
N SER A 67 26.40 -13.38 -1.80
CA SER A 67 25.57 -14.49 -1.38
C SER A 67 24.15 -14.04 -0.99
N ASP A 68 23.16 -14.82 -1.38
CA ASP A 68 21.76 -14.63 -1.01
C ASP A 68 21.46 -15.12 0.43
N PRO A 69 20.34 -14.72 1.05
CA PRO A 69 19.39 -13.69 0.58
C PRO A 69 19.96 -12.28 0.72
N ARG A 70 19.72 -11.43 -0.27
CA ARG A 70 20.10 -10.01 -0.30
C ARG A 70 19.04 -9.08 0.28
N GLY A 71 18.17 -9.60 1.14
CA GLY A 71 17.19 -8.82 1.88
C GLY A 71 15.89 -9.58 2.11
N LEU A 72 14.84 -8.88 2.53
CA LEU A 72 13.54 -9.47 2.86
C LEU A 72 12.43 -8.82 2.05
N TYR A 73 11.50 -9.65 1.59
CA TYR A 73 10.20 -9.20 1.08
C TYR A 73 9.13 -9.60 2.11
N ILE A 74 8.68 -8.63 2.89
CA ILE A 74 7.69 -8.87 3.94
C ILE A 74 6.34 -8.44 3.41
N TYR A 75 5.42 -9.37 3.29
CA TYR A 75 4.07 -9.04 2.87
C TYR A 75 3.02 -9.55 3.83
N GLY A 76 1.91 -8.85 3.85
CA GLY A 76 0.75 -9.25 4.61
C GLY A 76 -0.31 -8.19 4.51
N ARG A 77 -1.51 -8.49 4.97
CA ARG A 77 -2.62 -7.55 4.95
C ARG A 77 -2.28 -6.27 5.72
N VAL A 78 -3.10 -5.26 5.50
CA VAL A 78 -3.04 -3.99 6.22
C VAL A 78 -3.24 -4.26 7.72
N GLY A 79 -2.55 -3.48 8.56
CA GLY A 79 -2.70 -3.63 10.01
C GLY A 79 -2.07 -4.86 10.63
N ARG A 80 -0.99 -5.33 10.03
CA ARG A 80 -0.17 -6.42 10.57
C ARG A 80 1.12 -5.93 11.22
N GLY A 81 1.36 -4.62 11.20
CA GLY A 81 2.55 -4.01 11.79
C GLY A 81 3.80 -4.06 10.90
N LYS A 82 3.64 -4.14 9.57
CA LYS A 82 4.78 -4.13 8.61
C LYS A 82 5.67 -2.91 8.79
N THR A 83 5.08 -1.71 8.79
CA THR A 83 5.81 -0.44 9.00
C THR A 83 6.49 -0.41 10.36
N PHE A 84 5.80 -0.87 11.40
CA PHE A 84 6.36 -0.99 12.74
C PHE A 84 7.57 -1.93 12.81
N LEU A 85 7.49 -3.09 12.16
CA LEU A 85 8.61 -4.04 12.08
C LEU A 85 9.78 -3.48 11.26
N MET A 86 9.48 -2.75 10.18
CA MET A 86 10.48 -2.01 9.41
C MET A 86 11.15 -0.93 10.26
N ASP A 87 10.41 -0.17 11.07
CA ASP A 87 10.95 0.82 12.02
C ASP A 87 11.91 0.14 13.00
N LEU A 88 11.51 -1.00 13.57
CA LEU A 88 12.33 -1.75 14.50
C LEU A 88 13.66 -2.17 13.87
N PHE A 89 13.63 -2.74 12.66
CA PHE A 89 14.86 -3.10 11.96
C PHE A 89 15.72 -1.87 11.65
N PHE A 90 15.13 -0.84 11.04
CA PHE A 90 15.84 0.35 10.61
C PHE A 90 16.51 1.05 11.80
N ASN A 91 15.85 1.16 12.94
CA ASN A 91 16.40 1.80 14.14
C ASN A 91 17.48 0.97 14.83
N ASN A 92 17.55 -0.35 14.60
CA ASN A 92 18.46 -1.26 15.30
C ASN A 92 19.63 -1.76 14.44
N ILE A 93 19.84 -1.22 13.24
CA ILE A 93 21.02 -1.52 12.41
C ILE A 93 21.90 -0.29 12.23
N ASP A 94 23.21 -0.42 12.47
CA ASP A 94 24.18 0.69 12.38
C ASP A 94 25.09 0.53 11.16
N VAL A 95 24.52 0.83 9.99
CA VAL A 95 25.20 0.86 8.68
C VAL A 95 24.59 2.02 7.87
N PRO A 96 25.27 2.53 6.82
CA PRO A 96 24.64 3.46 5.89
C PRO A 96 23.35 2.87 5.35
N LYS A 97 22.23 3.55 5.58
CA LYS A 97 20.89 3.03 5.34
C LYS A 97 19.98 4.15 4.85
N ILE A 98 19.14 3.84 3.87
CA ILE A 98 18.10 4.72 3.33
C ILE A 98 16.76 4.05 3.55
N ARG A 99 15.74 4.86 3.83
CA ARG A 99 14.36 4.39 3.88
C ARG A 99 13.45 5.35 3.16
N GLU A 100 12.67 4.82 2.23
CA GLU A 100 11.75 5.58 1.41
C GLU A 100 10.45 4.82 1.17
N HIS A 101 9.39 5.56 0.86
CA HIS A 101 8.18 4.97 0.31
C HIS A 101 8.38 4.67 -1.18
N TYR A 102 7.82 3.57 -1.68
CA TYR A 102 8.01 3.08 -3.07
C TYR A 102 7.89 4.17 -4.14
N TYR A 103 6.84 5.00 -4.04
CA TYR A 103 6.62 6.11 -4.97
C TYR A 103 7.81 7.09 -5.05
N HIS A 104 8.32 7.54 -3.90
CA HIS A 104 9.46 8.48 -3.85
C HIS A 104 10.74 7.82 -4.35
N PHE A 105 10.93 6.55 -4.00
CA PHE A 105 12.06 5.75 -4.48
C PHE A 105 12.06 5.67 -6.01
N MET A 106 10.93 5.35 -6.64
CA MET A 106 10.85 5.30 -8.09
C MET A 106 11.03 6.67 -8.74
N GLN A 107 10.53 7.75 -8.14
CA GLN A 107 10.78 9.11 -8.62
C GLN A 107 12.28 9.45 -8.63
N ASP A 108 13.01 9.14 -7.55
CA ASP A 108 14.44 9.37 -7.46
C ASP A 108 15.21 8.52 -8.48
N VAL A 109 14.85 7.25 -8.63
CA VAL A 109 15.42 6.37 -9.67
C VAL A 109 15.25 6.98 -11.06
N HIS A 110 14.03 7.41 -11.42
CA HIS A 110 13.77 8.04 -12.72
C HIS A 110 14.54 9.36 -12.88
N GLN A 111 14.70 10.14 -11.81
CA GLN A 111 15.49 11.37 -11.83
C GLN A 111 16.97 11.10 -12.07
N LYS A 112 17.57 10.16 -11.34
CA LYS A 112 18.97 9.76 -11.55
C LYS A 112 19.17 9.14 -12.94
N MET A 113 18.22 8.33 -13.42
CA MET A 113 18.25 7.79 -14.79
C MET A 113 18.28 8.89 -15.85
N ARG A 114 17.55 10.00 -15.67
CA ARG A 114 17.59 11.15 -16.59
C ARG A 114 18.98 11.79 -16.67
N GLN A 115 19.72 11.84 -15.55
CA GLN A 115 21.08 12.39 -15.51
C GLN A 115 22.08 11.52 -16.29
N TYR A 116 21.83 10.21 -16.37
CA TYR A 116 22.66 9.25 -17.10
C TYR A 116 22.12 8.91 -18.49
N GLN A 117 21.25 9.74 -19.06
CA GLN A 117 20.75 9.56 -20.43
C GLN A 117 21.91 9.51 -21.43
N GLY A 118 21.83 8.54 -22.36
CA GLY A 118 22.88 8.29 -23.35
C GLY A 118 24.01 7.38 -22.88
N SER A 119 24.04 6.97 -21.60
CA SER A 119 24.89 5.88 -21.16
C SER A 119 24.35 4.51 -21.62
N GLU A 120 25.25 3.53 -21.73
CA GLU A 120 24.89 2.18 -22.18
C GLU A 120 23.92 1.47 -21.21
N ASP A 121 24.10 1.68 -19.90
CA ASP A 121 23.24 1.09 -18.87
C ASP A 121 23.00 2.07 -17.68
N PRO A 122 22.04 3.00 -17.81
CA PRO A 122 21.77 4.01 -16.79
C PRO A 122 21.45 3.41 -15.42
N LEU A 123 20.72 2.28 -15.37
CA LEU A 123 20.31 1.65 -14.13
C LEU A 123 21.48 1.12 -13.31
N LYS A 124 22.54 0.62 -13.96
CA LYS A 124 23.78 0.24 -13.26
C LYS A 124 24.48 1.44 -12.64
N LEU A 125 24.45 2.60 -13.29
CA LEU A 125 25.02 3.82 -12.74
C LEU A 125 24.20 4.32 -11.54
N VAL A 126 22.87 4.25 -11.63
CA VAL A 126 21.97 4.53 -10.50
C VAL A 126 22.24 3.60 -9.33
N ALA A 127 22.37 2.29 -9.56
CA ALA A 127 22.68 1.33 -8.51
C ALA A 127 24.03 1.60 -7.82
N LYS A 128 25.07 1.97 -8.61
CA LYS A 128 26.37 2.39 -8.07
C LYS A 128 26.29 3.66 -7.24
N GLU A 129 25.40 4.57 -7.58
CA GLU A 129 25.15 5.78 -6.81
C GLU A 129 24.51 5.43 -5.47
N PHE A 130 23.42 4.64 -5.47
CA PHE A 130 22.82 4.13 -4.23
C PHE A 130 23.80 3.35 -3.36
N ALA A 131 24.70 2.55 -3.96
CA ALA A 131 25.68 1.76 -3.22
C ALA A 131 26.75 2.62 -2.51
N LYS A 132 26.97 3.85 -2.98
CA LYS A 132 27.83 4.83 -2.28
C LYS A 132 27.10 5.47 -1.09
N GLU A 133 25.78 5.60 -1.19
CA GLU A 133 24.94 6.27 -0.19
C GLU A 133 24.48 5.31 0.92
N CYS A 134 24.19 4.05 0.57
CA CYS A 134 23.63 3.07 1.50
C CYS A 134 24.13 1.65 1.23
N LYS A 135 24.25 0.88 2.32
CA LYS A 135 24.39 -0.58 2.31
C LYS A 135 23.02 -1.26 2.40
N VAL A 136 22.04 -0.59 2.99
CA VAL A 136 20.69 -1.10 3.23
C VAL A 136 19.68 -0.11 2.67
N LEU A 137 18.81 -0.59 1.79
CA LEU A 137 17.72 0.18 1.21
C LEU A 137 16.39 -0.43 1.67
N CYS A 138 15.67 0.32 2.50
CA CYS A 138 14.34 -0.05 2.99
C CYS A 138 13.27 0.66 2.15
N VAL A 139 12.45 -0.09 1.42
CA VAL A 139 11.34 0.47 0.62
C VAL A 139 10.01 0.03 1.19
N ASP A 140 9.25 0.97 1.74
CA ASP A 140 7.90 0.71 2.26
C ASP A 140 6.82 0.80 1.18
N GLU A 141 5.71 0.09 1.39
CA GLU A 141 4.52 0.10 0.52
C GLU A 141 4.84 -0.22 -0.94
N PHE A 142 5.61 -1.28 -1.16
CA PHE A 142 6.02 -1.74 -2.47
C PHE A 142 4.82 -2.23 -3.28
N HIS A 143 4.35 -1.34 -4.15
CA HIS A 143 3.16 -1.54 -4.97
C HIS A 143 3.40 -1.00 -6.38
N VAL A 144 3.44 -1.93 -7.34
CA VAL A 144 3.70 -1.61 -8.74
C VAL A 144 2.37 -1.53 -9.48
N ILE A 145 2.00 -0.33 -9.91
CA ILE A 145 0.82 -0.06 -10.75
C ILE A 145 1.25 0.52 -12.10
N ASP A 146 2.26 1.39 -12.11
CA ASP A 146 2.71 2.07 -13.32
C ASP A 146 3.52 1.15 -14.24
N ILE A 147 3.28 1.23 -15.55
CA ILE A 147 4.00 0.43 -16.54
C ILE A 147 5.47 0.83 -16.64
N THR A 148 5.78 2.12 -16.52
CA THR A 148 7.15 2.65 -16.64
C THR A 148 8.02 2.04 -15.56
N ASP A 149 7.51 2.01 -14.32
CA ASP A 149 8.18 1.37 -13.20
C ASP A 149 8.32 -0.14 -13.42
N ALA A 150 7.23 -0.80 -13.82
CA ALA A 150 7.22 -2.23 -14.05
C ALA A 150 8.28 -2.67 -15.09
N MET A 151 8.46 -1.90 -16.17
CA MET A 151 9.41 -2.25 -17.24
C MET A 151 10.87 -2.16 -16.81
N ILE A 152 11.20 -1.37 -15.78
CA ILE A 152 12.59 -1.21 -15.32
C ILE A 152 12.91 -1.99 -14.05
N LEU A 153 11.90 -2.43 -13.30
CA LEU A 153 12.06 -2.94 -11.94
C LEU A 153 13.00 -4.14 -11.84
N TYR A 154 12.90 -5.10 -12.77
CA TYR A 154 13.81 -6.26 -12.80
C TYR A 154 15.27 -5.81 -12.88
N ARG A 155 15.59 -4.97 -13.87
CA ARG A 155 16.97 -4.49 -14.12
C ARG A 155 17.48 -3.62 -12.97
N LEU A 156 16.59 -2.83 -12.36
CA LEU A 156 16.91 -2.02 -11.20
C LEU A 156 17.28 -2.91 -9.99
N LEU A 157 16.40 -3.85 -9.62
CA LEU A 157 16.66 -4.76 -8.51
C LEU A 157 17.92 -5.59 -8.76
N ASP A 158 18.10 -6.12 -9.96
CA ASP A 158 19.31 -6.88 -10.32
C ASP A 158 20.58 -6.05 -10.13
N ALA A 159 20.58 -4.80 -10.63
CA ALA A 159 21.70 -3.89 -10.46
C ALA A 159 21.97 -3.53 -8.99
N LEU A 160 20.93 -3.20 -8.20
CA LEU A 160 21.08 -2.87 -6.78
C LEU A 160 21.67 -4.05 -5.99
N LEU A 161 21.17 -5.26 -6.22
CA LEU A 161 21.63 -6.46 -5.53
C LEU A 161 23.04 -6.86 -5.97
N ALA A 162 23.40 -6.64 -7.23
CA ALA A 162 24.74 -6.88 -7.76
C ALA A 162 25.79 -5.93 -7.18
N GLU A 163 25.42 -4.68 -6.89
CA GLU A 163 26.27 -3.69 -6.22
C GLU A 163 26.37 -3.91 -4.69
N GLY A 164 25.81 -5.00 -4.17
CA GLY A 164 25.94 -5.34 -2.76
C GLY A 164 25.06 -4.52 -1.82
N ILE A 165 23.94 -3.98 -2.32
CA ILE A 165 22.88 -3.39 -1.49
C ILE A 165 22.00 -4.50 -0.92
N PHE A 166 21.57 -4.36 0.32
CA PHE A 166 20.52 -5.18 0.91
C PHE A 166 19.17 -4.49 0.72
N PHE A 167 18.25 -5.13 0.01
CA PHE A 167 16.94 -4.58 -0.32
C PHE A 167 15.86 -5.18 0.58
N ILE A 168 15.28 -4.36 1.44
CA ILE A 168 14.24 -4.79 2.39
C ILE A 168 12.98 -4.05 2.04
N THR A 169 11.86 -4.77 1.92
CA THR A 169 10.63 -4.14 1.48
C THR A 169 9.39 -4.69 2.17
N THR A 170 8.38 -3.82 2.31
CA THR A 170 7.06 -4.18 2.81
C THR A 170 6.01 -4.08 1.70
N SER A 171 5.10 -5.05 1.59
CA SER A 171 3.99 -5.00 0.63
C SER A 171 2.68 -5.50 1.22
N ASN A 172 1.57 -5.11 0.62
CA ASN A 172 0.25 -5.66 0.91
C ASN A 172 -0.10 -6.87 0.04
N ARG A 173 0.80 -7.28 -0.86
CA ARG A 173 0.60 -8.38 -1.82
C ARG A 173 1.75 -9.37 -1.77
N PRO A 174 1.52 -10.65 -2.04
CA PRO A 174 2.61 -11.58 -2.31
C PRO A 174 3.32 -11.21 -3.62
N PRO A 175 4.60 -11.61 -3.82
CA PRO A 175 5.35 -11.29 -5.03
C PRO A 175 4.62 -11.66 -6.33
N GLU A 176 3.92 -12.79 -6.34
CA GLU A 176 3.18 -13.31 -7.50
C GLU A 176 2.09 -12.36 -7.99
N ASP A 177 1.49 -11.61 -7.06
CA ASP A 177 0.40 -10.68 -7.33
C ASP A 177 0.89 -9.24 -7.59
N LEU A 178 2.21 -9.00 -7.56
CA LEU A 178 2.78 -7.73 -8.00
C LEU A 178 2.50 -7.51 -9.50
N TYR A 179 2.03 -6.30 -9.81
CA TYR A 179 1.66 -5.89 -11.17
C TYR A 179 0.70 -6.88 -11.86
N LYS A 180 -0.10 -7.64 -11.10
CA LYS A 180 -1.04 -8.63 -11.65
C LYS A 180 -1.99 -7.94 -12.63
N ASN A 181 -2.16 -8.53 -13.81
CA ASN A 181 -2.95 -7.96 -14.93
C ASN A 181 -2.39 -6.65 -15.51
N GLY A 182 -1.18 -6.24 -15.16
CA GLY A 182 -0.52 -5.09 -15.76
C GLY A 182 -0.18 -5.31 -17.24
N LEU A 183 -0.09 -4.23 -18.01
CA LEU A 183 0.24 -4.28 -19.43
C LEU A 183 1.65 -4.88 -19.62
N GLN A 184 1.81 -5.78 -20.59
CA GLN A 184 3.08 -6.49 -20.83
C GLN A 184 3.62 -7.26 -19.61
N ARG A 185 2.73 -7.79 -18.75
CA ARG A 185 3.08 -8.53 -17.53
C ARG A 185 4.20 -9.58 -17.66
N GLN A 186 4.31 -10.21 -18.83
CA GLN A 186 5.38 -11.15 -19.15
C GLN A 186 6.79 -10.55 -18.94
N GLN A 187 6.97 -9.26 -19.26
CA GLN A 187 8.24 -8.54 -19.05
C GLN A 187 8.52 -8.23 -17.58
N PHE A 188 7.50 -8.27 -16.72
CA PHE A 188 7.63 -8.07 -15.28
C PHE A 188 7.91 -9.38 -14.52
N LEU A 189 7.65 -10.56 -15.10
CA LEU A 189 7.90 -11.84 -14.43
C LEU A 189 9.35 -11.99 -13.92
N PRO A 190 10.39 -11.54 -14.65
CA PRO A 190 11.76 -11.56 -14.12
C PRO A 190 11.94 -10.76 -12.82
N ALA A 191 11.16 -9.69 -12.59
CA ALA A 191 11.20 -8.94 -11.34
C ALA A 191 10.63 -9.75 -10.16
N ILE A 192 9.66 -10.63 -10.42
CA ILE A 192 9.14 -11.54 -9.40
C ILE A 192 10.13 -12.65 -9.13
N ASP A 193 10.74 -13.21 -10.18
CA ASP A 193 11.74 -14.25 -10.04
C ASP A 193 12.94 -13.76 -9.21
N ILE A 194 13.40 -12.53 -9.45
CA ILE A 194 14.52 -11.98 -8.67
C ILE A 194 14.11 -11.75 -7.20
N ILE A 195 12.90 -11.26 -6.93
CA ILE A 195 12.38 -11.11 -5.56
C ILE A 195 12.36 -12.47 -4.86
N LYS A 196 11.79 -13.50 -5.49
CA LYS A 196 11.63 -14.83 -4.88
C LYS A 196 12.95 -15.58 -4.69
N ASN A 197 13.92 -15.38 -5.58
CA ASN A 197 15.17 -16.13 -5.56
C ASN A 197 16.27 -15.42 -4.76
N ARG A 198 16.25 -14.09 -4.70
CA ARG A 198 17.31 -13.29 -4.07
C ARG A 198 16.89 -12.69 -2.74
N LEU A 199 15.59 -12.61 -2.43
CA LEU A 199 15.09 -12.15 -1.13
C LEU A 199 14.44 -13.31 -0.39
N GLU A 200 14.49 -13.26 0.94
CA GLU A 200 13.65 -14.13 1.76
C GLU A 200 12.25 -13.53 1.85
N VAL A 201 11.27 -14.28 1.35
CA VAL A 201 9.85 -13.88 1.32
C VAL A 201 9.19 -14.32 2.62
N ILE A 202 8.64 -13.38 3.39
CA ILE A 202 8.01 -13.64 4.67
C ILE A 202 6.57 -13.16 4.66
N VAL A 203 5.66 -14.04 5.08
CA VAL A 203 4.24 -13.74 5.25
C VAL A 203 4.01 -13.24 6.67
N LEU A 204 3.45 -12.05 6.80
CA LEU A 204 3.03 -11.42 8.05
C LEU A 204 1.50 -11.56 8.22
N ASP A 205 0.96 -12.72 7.88
CA ASP A 205 -0.42 -13.11 8.12
C ASP A 205 -0.45 -14.49 8.79
N THR A 206 -1.42 -14.72 9.68
CA THR A 206 -1.69 -16.03 10.27
C THR A 206 -2.79 -16.72 9.47
N ASP A 207 -2.69 -18.04 9.28
CA ASP A 207 -3.73 -18.90 8.67
C ASP A 207 -5.10 -18.84 9.38
N GLN A 208 -5.17 -18.20 10.56
CA GLN A 208 -6.43 -17.87 11.23
C GLN A 208 -6.91 -16.48 10.84
N ASP A 209 -7.36 -16.40 9.60
CA ASP A 209 -8.04 -15.23 9.08
C ASP A 209 -9.49 -15.16 9.59
N TYR A 210 -9.66 -14.68 10.82
CA TYR A 210 -10.95 -14.23 11.36
C TYR A 210 -11.20 -12.72 11.07
N ARG A 211 -10.55 -12.13 10.05
CA ARG A 211 -10.79 -10.72 9.67
C ARG A 211 -11.84 -10.54 8.56
N MET A 212 -12.55 -11.60 8.17
CA MET A 212 -13.95 -11.40 7.75
C MET A 212 -14.79 -11.16 9.00
N ARG A 213 -14.66 -9.96 9.57
CA ARG A 213 -15.81 -9.38 10.26
C ARG A 213 -16.75 -9.00 9.12
N HIS A 214 -17.57 -9.98 8.71
CA HIS A 214 -18.54 -9.82 7.63
C HIS A 214 -19.28 -8.49 7.86
N ILE A 215 -19.13 -7.57 6.90
CA ILE A 215 -20.08 -6.48 6.80
C ILE A 215 -21.31 -7.15 6.22
N ASP A 216 -22.33 -7.36 7.04
CA ASP A 216 -23.60 -7.86 6.53
C ASP A 216 -24.26 -6.79 5.67
N SER A 217 -24.96 -7.19 4.61
CA SER A 217 -25.67 -6.25 3.72
C SER A 217 -26.66 -5.35 4.45
N ALA A 218 -27.22 -5.82 5.58
CA ALA A 218 -28.17 -5.09 6.43
C ALA A 218 -27.56 -3.88 7.17
N ASP A 219 -26.27 -3.66 6.98
CA ASP A 219 -25.42 -3.06 7.99
C ASP A 219 -24.55 -1.93 7.33
N VAL A 220 -24.87 -1.57 6.08
CA VAL A 220 -24.11 -0.65 5.23
C VAL A 220 -24.84 0.69 5.03
N TRP A 221 -26.16 0.72 5.26
CA TRP A 221 -26.97 1.94 5.18
C TRP A 221 -27.82 2.11 6.44
N PHE A 222 -27.61 3.21 7.14
CA PHE A 222 -28.30 3.54 8.36
C PHE A 222 -29.22 4.74 8.14
N THR A 223 -30.45 4.63 8.62
CA THR A 223 -31.40 5.73 8.71
C THR A 223 -31.80 5.95 10.16
N GLY A 224 -31.87 7.20 10.61
CA GLY A 224 -32.21 7.53 11.98
C GLY A 224 -31.77 8.94 12.34
N THR A 225 -31.86 9.30 13.62
CA THR A 225 -31.31 10.57 14.11
C THR A 225 -29.78 10.57 14.04
N GLU A 226 -29.15 11.74 13.98
CA GLU A 226 -27.69 11.85 13.98
C GLU A 226 -27.04 11.12 15.16
N GLU A 227 -27.64 11.23 16.36
CA GLU A 227 -27.11 10.57 17.57
C GLU A 227 -27.19 9.03 17.48
N GLU A 228 -28.25 8.48 16.89
CA GLU A 228 -28.37 7.04 16.67
C GLU A 228 -27.37 6.55 15.62
N GLN A 229 -27.23 7.30 14.52
CA GLN A 229 -26.27 6.99 13.47
C GLN A 229 -24.84 7.02 14.01
N GLU A 230 -24.47 8.05 14.78
CA GLU A 230 -23.14 8.20 15.36
C GLU A 230 -22.79 7.05 16.31
N LYS A 231 -23.73 6.65 17.17
CA LYS A 231 -23.53 5.48 18.06
C LYS A 231 -23.32 4.19 17.28
N GLN A 232 -24.13 3.95 16.24
CA GLN A 232 -23.99 2.77 15.38
C GLN A 232 -22.68 2.80 14.61
N PHE A 233 -22.30 3.96 14.08
CA PHE A 233 -21.05 4.17 13.36
C PHE A 233 -19.86 3.89 14.27
N LYS A 234 -19.84 4.44 15.48
CA LYS A 234 -18.74 4.23 16.42
C LYS A 234 -18.58 2.76 16.82
N LEU A 235 -19.69 2.11 17.21
CA LEU A 235 -19.72 0.68 17.51
C LEU A 235 -19.20 -0.15 16.33
N LYS A 236 -19.61 0.22 15.12
CA LYS A 236 -19.25 -0.51 13.91
C LYS A 236 -17.84 -0.22 13.43
N PHE A 237 -17.36 1.00 13.60
CA PHE A 237 -15.99 1.40 13.32
C PHE A 237 -15.06 0.56 14.19
N GLU A 238 -15.22 0.64 15.52
CA GLU A 238 -14.46 -0.19 16.47
C GLU A 238 -14.58 -1.69 16.15
N LYS A 239 -15.79 -2.16 15.84
CA LYS A 239 -16.03 -3.55 15.43
C LYS A 239 -15.47 -3.88 14.06
N LEU A 240 -15.13 -2.98 13.15
CA LEU A 240 -14.53 -3.36 11.85
C LEU A 240 -13.01 -3.17 11.84
N THR A 241 -12.52 -2.13 12.50
CA THR A 241 -11.11 -1.75 12.52
C THR A 241 -10.34 -2.40 13.67
N GLY A 242 -11.03 -2.72 14.79
CA GLY A 242 -10.38 -3.25 16.00
C GLY A 242 -9.66 -2.18 16.83
N GLY A 243 -9.79 -0.91 16.47
CA GLY A 243 -9.23 0.25 17.16
C GLY A 243 -9.73 1.56 16.53
N SER A 244 -9.52 2.68 17.21
CA SER A 244 -9.88 4.01 16.71
C SER A 244 -8.77 4.97 17.09
N ASP A 245 -8.19 5.66 16.11
CA ASP A 245 -7.34 6.82 16.37
C ASP A 245 -8.22 8.08 16.42
N HIS A 246 -7.78 9.04 17.23
CA HIS A 246 -8.44 10.33 17.42
C HIS A 246 -8.58 11.12 16.10
N PRO A 247 -9.47 12.14 16.06
CA PRO A 247 -9.66 12.97 14.87
C PRO A 247 -8.34 13.43 14.25
N GLU A 248 -8.18 13.18 12.95
CA GLU A 248 -6.96 13.47 12.19
C GLU A 248 -7.28 14.32 10.97
N THR A 249 -6.34 15.16 10.55
CA THR A 249 -6.46 15.93 9.31
C THR A 249 -5.45 15.43 8.30
N LEU A 250 -5.94 14.88 7.20
CA LEU A 250 -5.12 14.40 6.09
C LEU A 250 -4.97 15.49 5.03
N ASP A 251 -3.77 15.72 4.53
CA ASP A 251 -3.58 16.54 3.33
C ASP A 251 -3.92 15.70 2.08
N VAL A 252 -4.96 16.11 1.36
CA VAL A 252 -5.44 15.48 0.13
C VAL A 252 -5.24 16.45 -1.02
N ASN A 253 -4.16 16.27 -1.79
CA ASN A 253 -3.79 17.12 -2.94
C ASN A 253 -3.70 18.63 -2.61
N GLY A 254 -3.26 19.00 -1.41
CA GLY A 254 -3.20 20.38 -0.96
C GLY A 254 -4.50 20.87 -0.29
N HIS A 255 -5.49 20.00 -0.10
CA HIS A 255 -6.71 20.28 0.63
C HIS A 255 -6.74 19.53 1.97
N PRO A 256 -6.83 20.22 3.12
CA PRO A 256 -6.99 19.54 4.41
C PRO A 256 -8.32 18.79 4.45
N PHE A 257 -8.29 17.53 4.88
CA PHE A 257 -9.45 16.65 4.97
C PHE A 257 -9.58 16.13 6.41
N HIS A 258 -10.59 16.62 7.12
CA HIS A 258 -10.81 16.27 8.53
C HIS A 258 -11.58 14.95 8.67
N MET A 259 -10.98 13.99 9.38
CA MET A 259 -11.58 12.70 9.68
C MET A 259 -11.98 12.69 11.15
N LEU A 260 -13.21 12.25 11.44
CA LEU A 260 -13.72 12.12 12.81
C LEU A 260 -13.03 10.97 13.54
N GLU A 261 -12.86 9.86 12.83
CA GLU A 261 -12.06 8.72 13.28
C GLU A 261 -11.26 8.20 12.09
N HIS A 262 -10.05 7.76 12.36
CA HIS A 262 -9.18 7.14 11.39
C HIS A 262 -8.54 5.91 12.03
N TYR A 263 -8.41 4.83 11.28
CA TYR A 263 -7.63 3.69 11.71
C TYR A 263 -7.17 2.92 10.47
N GLU A 264 -5.86 2.94 10.25
CA GLU A 264 -5.20 2.28 9.11
C GLU A 264 -5.72 2.71 7.74
N LYS A 265 -6.63 1.94 7.14
CA LYS A 265 -7.26 2.22 5.83
C LYS A 265 -8.77 2.41 5.94
N SER A 266 -9.23 2.71 7.14
CA SER A 266 -10.61 3.05 7.42
C SER A 266 -10.66 4.48 7.90
N ALA A 267 -11.49 5.29 7.27
CA ALA A 267 -11.71 6.67 7.69
C ALA A 267 -13.20 6.95 7.84
N TRP A 268 -13.53 7.76 8.83
CA TRP A 268 -14.86 8.30 9.03
C TRP A 268 -14.83 9.81 8.78
N PHE A 269 -15.67 10.27 7.85
CA PHE A 269 -15.90 11.68 7.60
C PHE A 269 -17.37 12.01 7.38
N THR A 270 -17.70 13.30 7.45
CA THR A 270 -19.07 13.80 7.32
C THR A 270 -19.40 14.22 5.89
N PHE A 271 -20.70 14.35 5.59
CA PHE A 271 -21.19 14.97 4.36
C PHE A 271 -20.62 16.38 4.15
N ASP A 272 -20.54 17.18 5.20
CA ASP A 272 -19.98 18.54 5.11
C ASP A 272 -18.52 18.53 4.63
N GLU A 273 -17.71 17.63 5.19
CA GLU A 273 -16.29 17.53 4.86
C GLU A 273 -16.04 17.11 3.40
N ALA A 274 -16.79 16.10 2.94
CA ALA A 274 -16.59 15.50 1.63
C ALA A 274 -17.32 16.27 0.52
N CYS A 275 -18.51 16.80 0.79
CA CYS A 275 -19.41 17.31 -0.24
C CYS A 275 -19.65 18.81 -0.16
N CYS A 276 -19.63 19.45 1.02
CA CYS A 276 -19.84 20.90 1.13
C CYS A 276 -18.54 21.69 0.86
N LYS A 277 -17.38 21.15 1.24
CA LYS A 277 -16.07 21.77 1.00
C LYS A 277 -15.59 21.63 -0.44
N ALA A 278 -14.65 22.49 -0.84
CA ALA A 278 -14.05 22.47 -2.18
C ALA A 278 -13.21 21.21 -2.40
N ARG A 279 -13.86 20.14 -2.88
CA ARG A 279 -13.24 18.87 -3.24
C ARG A 279 -13.26 18.66 -4.75
N SER A 280 -12.21 18.01 -5.25
CA SER A 280 -12.05 17.62 -6.64
C SER A 280 -12.21 16.11 -6.82
N SER A 281 -12.43 15.66 -8.06
CA SER A 281 -12.40 14.21 -8.38
C SER A 281 -11.06 13.57 -8.01
N GLN A 282 -9.95 14.32 -8.11
CA GLN A 282 -8.61 13.82 -7.79
C GLN A 282 -8.45 13.55 -6.29
N ASP A 283 -9.20 14.26 -5.46
CA ASP A 283 -9.21 14.07 -4.00
C ASP A 283 -9.84 12.72 -3.66
N PHE A 284 -10.98 12.41 -4.29
CA PHE A 284 -11.64 11.12 -4.11
C PHE A 284 -10.85 9.98 -4.71
N ILE A 285 -10.16 10.17 -5.84
CA ILE A 285 -9.25 9.17 -6.40
C ILE A 285 -8.11 8.84 -5.42
N TYR A 286 -7.53 9.87 -4.80
CA TYR A 286 -6.46 9.70 -3.80
C TYR A 286 -6.99 8.99 -2.55
N LEU A 287 -8.10 9.45 -1.98
CA LEU A 287 -8.75 8.81 -0.84
C LEU A 287 -9.08 7.34 -1.14
N ALA A 288 -9.65 7.09 -2.31
CA ALA A 288 -9.95 5.74 -2.77
C ALA A 288 -8.70 4.87 -2.89
N SER A 289 -7.54 5.44 -3.23
CA SER A 289 -6.29 4.68 -3.35
C SER A 289 -5.75 4.23 -1.99
N ILE A 290 -5.90 5.06 -0.95
CA ILE A 290 -5.35 4.80 0.38
C ILE A 290 -6.35 4.14 1.34
N LEU A 291 -7.66 4.33 1.16
CA LEU A 291 -8.71 3.79 2.05
C LEU A 291 -9.38 2.55 1.45
N ASP A 292 -9.60 1.53 2.28
CA ASP A 292 -10.31 0.30 1.92
C ASP A 292 -11.76 0.35 2.39
N THR A 293 -12.04 1.07 3.48
CA THR A 293 -13.38 1.26 4.03
C THR A 293 -13.60 2.72 4.38
N VAL A 294 -14.77 3.25 4.05
CA VAL A 294 -15.18 4.62 4.34
C VAL A 294 -16.47 4.58 5.14
N PHE A 295 -16.48 5.30 6.26
CA PHE A 295 -17.68 5.64 6.99
C PHE A 295 -18.06 7.07 6.64
N PHE A 296 -19.28 7.25 6.16
CA PHE A 296 -19.80 8.52 5.69
C PHE A 296 -21.10 8.86 6.42
N SER A 297 -21.05 9.82 7.34
CA SER A 297 -22.21 10.20 8.18
C SER A 297 -22.81 11.55 7.80
N GLY A 298 -24.07 11.74 8.21
CA GLY A 298 -24.76 13.01 8.07
C GLY A 298 -25.16 13.33 6.63
N LEU A 299 -25.44 12.31 5.81
CA LEU A 299 -25.94 12.50 4.45
C LEU A 299 -27.41 12.97 4.49
N PRO A 300 -27.72 14.25 4.19
CA PRO A 300 -29.09 14.74 4.19
C PRO A 300 -29.86 14.20 2.99
N GLN A 301 -31.17 14.42 2.95
CA GLN A 301 -31.89 14.31 1.68
C GLN A 301 -31.34 15.35 0.67
N LEU A 302 -30.89 14.87 -0.49
CA LEU A 302 -30.31 15.71 -1.54
C LEU A 302 -31.44 16.42 -2.30
N THR A 303 -31.73 17.64 -1.85
CA THR A 303 -32.71 18.54 -2.45
C THR A 303 -32.04 19.45 -3.49
N ARG A 304 -32.83 20.30 -4.16
CA ARG A 304 -32.34 21.24 -5.18
C ARG A 304 -31.27 22.20 -4.65
N ASP A 305 -31.35 22.59 -3.39
CA ASP A 305 -30.41 23.56 -2.80
C ASP A 305 -29.02 22.96 -2.55
N LEU A 306 -28.88 21.64 -2.69
CA LEU A 306 -27.64 20.88 -2.51
C LEU A 306 -27.12 20.31 -3.85
N GLU A 307 -27.40 20.95 -4.99
CA GLU A 307 -27.06 20.38 -6.31
C GLU A 307 -25.54 20.18 -6.50
N ASN A 308 -24.71 21.10 -6.00
CA ASN A 308 -23.25 20.99 -6.14
C ASN A 308 -22.69 19.86 -5.26
N GLU A 309 -23.21 19.76 -4.05
CA GLU A 309 -22.89 18.73 -3.07
C GLU A 309 -23.34 17.35 -3.57
N ALA A 310 -24.53 17.29 -4.18
CA ALA A 310 -25.08 16.11 -4.84
C ALA A 310 -24.16 15.63 -5.98
N ARG A 311 -23.63 16.55 -6.81
CA ARG A 311 -22.63 16.19 -7.84
C ARG A 311 -21.35 15.65 -7.23
N ARG A 312 -20.83 16.26 -6.15
CA ARG A 312 -19.63 15.75 -5.45
C ARG A 312 -19.88 14.39 -4.82
N PHE A 313 -21.05 14.15 -4.26
CA PHE A 313 -21.46 12.84 -3.75
C PHE A 313 -21.44 11.77 -4.86
N VAL A 314 -22.03 12.08 -6.02
CA VAL A 314 -21.99 11.18 -7.19
C VAL A 314 -20.54 10.86 -7.59
N ILE A 315 -19.68 11.88 -7.71
CA ILE A 315 -18.26 11.70 -8.05
C ILE A 315 -17.54 10.83 -7.01
N MET A 316 -17.78 11.07 -5.73
CA MET A 316 -17.18 10.31 -4.64
C MET A 316 -17.57 8.83 -4.70
N ILE A 317 -18.88 8.54 -4.82
CA ILE A 317 -19.36 7.15 -4.91
C ILE A 317 -18.82 6.46 -6.16
N ASP A 318 -18.73 7.16 -7.28
CA ASP A 318 -18.13 6.63 -8.51
C ASP A 318 -16.69 6.18 -8.29
N GLU A 319 -15.85 7.04 -7.71
CA GLU A 319 -14.43 6.72 -7.51
C GLU A 319 -14.22 5.62 -6.46
N PHE A 320 -15.05 5.57 -5.42
CA PHE A 320 -15.04 4.49 -4.44
C PHE A 320 -15.51 3.16 -5.02
N TYR A 321 -16.59 3.18 -5.80
CA TYR A 321 -17.12 1.99 -6.46
C TYR A 321 -16.11 1.39 -7.45
N ASP A 322 -15.50 2.25 -8.28
CA ASP A 322 -14.56 1.80 -9.31
C ASP A 322 -13.28 1.22 -8.69
N GLN A 323 -12.90 1.66 -7.49
CA GLN A 323 -11.79 1.11 -6.72
C GLN A 323 -12.20 0.03 -5.72
N GLY A 324 -13.46 -0.39 -5.66
CA GLY A 324 -13.88 -1.45 -4.73
C GLY A 324 -13.76 -1.05 -3.25
N VAL A 325 -13.88 0.24 -2.94
CA VAL A 325 -13.91 0.74 -1.55
C VAL A 325 -15.26 0.39 -0.95
N LYS A 326 -15.25 -0.07 0.30
CA LYS A 326 -16.47 -0.38 1.07
C LYS A 326 -16.98 0.92 1.69
N VAL A 327 -18.22 1.29 1.45
CA VAL A 327 -18.77 2.56 1.93
C VAL A 327 -19.97 2.27 2.83
N ILE A 328 -19.86 2.67 4.10
CA ILE A 328 -20.94 2.62 5.08
C ILE A 328 -21.53 4.03 5.22
N ILE A 329 -22.84 4.16 5.02
CA ILE A 329 -23.52 5.46 4.93
C ILE A 329 -24.56 5.62 6.03
N GLY A 330 -24.51 6.76 6.72
CA GLY A 330 -25.54 7.24 7.63
C GLY A 330 -26.29 8.38 6.96
N SER A 331 -27.57 8.19 6.67
CA SER A 331 -28.40 9.14 5.94
C SER A 331 -29.68 9.47 6.69
N GLU A 332 -30.15 10.70 6.54
CA GLU A 332 -31.44 11.16 7.04
C GLU A 332 -32.62 10.35 6.47
N VAL A 333 -32.49 9.86 5.24
CA VAL A 333 -33.55 9.18 4.50
C VAL A 333 -33.11 7.83 3.96
N PRO A 334 -34.06 6.90 3.70
CA PRO A 334 -33.76 5.67 2.96
C PRO A 334 -33.20 5.97 1.56
N MET A 335 -32.36 5.06 1.04
CA MET A 335 -31.66 5.23 -0.24
C MET A 335 -32.59 5.57 -1.42
N ASN A 336 -33.80 4.99 -1.48
CA ASN A 336 -34.78 5.26 -2.53
C ASN A 336 -35.44 6.65 -2.45
N GLN A 337 -35.20 7.39 -1.36
CA GLN A 337 -35.67 8.76 -1.16
C GLN A 337 -34.52 9.76 -1.10
N LEU A 338 -33.28 9.31 -1.32
CA LEU A 338 -32.07 10.12 -1.16
C LEU A 338 -32.07 11.35 -2.07
N TYR A 339 -32.52 11.20 -3.31
CA TYR A 339 -32.53 12.28 -4.29
C TYR A 339 -33.97 12.74 -4.56
N ALA A 340 -34.27 14.00 -4.21
CA ALA A 340 -35.60 14.60 -4.33
C ALA A 340 -35.55 15.99 -4.98
N PRO A 341 -35.12 16.11 -6.25
CA PRO A 341 -35.09 17.39 -6.94
C PRO A 341 -36.52 17.90 -7.18
N LYS A 342 -36.79 19.17 -6.84
CA LYS A 342 -38.00 19.88 -7.30
C LYS A 342 -37.70 20.63 -8.58
N GLY A 343 -38.22 20.18 -9.73
CA GLY A 343 -38.11 20.89 -11.01
C GLY A 343 -37.38 20.10 -12.11
N GLU A 344 -36.73 20.80 -13.05
CA GLU A 344 -36.01 20.18 -14.17
C GLU A 344 -34.93 19.20 -13.70
N LYS A 345 -34.91 18.05 -14.37
CA LYS A 345 -34.18 16.82 -14.03
C LYS A 345 -32.71 16.92 -14.46
N ALA A 346 -31.90 17.69 -13.75
CA ALA A 346 -30.51 17.94 -14.14
C ALA A 346 -29.54 16.77 -13.89
N LEU A 347 -29.86 15.83 -12.98
CA LEU A 347 -28.97 14.72 -12.59
C LEU A 347 -29.68 13.36 -12.43
N ASP A 348 -30.92 13.20 -12.91
CA ASP A 348 -31.71 11.98 -12.69
C ASP A 348 -30.96 10.72 -13.16
N PHE A 349 -30.32 10.78 -14.33
CA PHE A 349 -29.60 9.64 -14.90
C PHE A 349 -28.34 9.29 -14.10
N GLU A 350 -27.57 10.30 -13.69
CA GLU A 350 -26.39 10.13 -12.86
C GLU A 350 -26.77 9.56 -11.49
N PHE A 351 -27.85 10.05 -10.88
CA PHE A 351 -28.34 9.55 -9.59
C PHE A 351 -28.88 8.13 -9.68
N ASP A 352 -29.65 7.77 -10.70
CA ASP A 352 -30.13 6.39 -10.87
C ASP A 352 -28.97 5.40 -10.96
N ARG A 353 -27.89 5.79 -11.65
CA ARG A 353 -26.64 5.02 -11.71
C ARG A 353 -25.93 4.96 -10.36
N THR A 354 -25.86 6.07 -9.63
CA THR A 354 -25.27 6.11 -8.28
C THR A 354 -26.05 5.24 -7.30
N ILE A 355 -27.38 5.27 -7.33
CA ILE A 355 -28.23 4.38 -6.52
C ILE A 355 -27.97 2.91 -6.88
N SER A 356 -27.90 2.58 -8.17
CA SER A 356 -27.60 1.21 -8.62
C SER A 356 -26.25 0.72 -8.09
N ARG A 357 -25.22 1.57 -8.13
CA ARG A 357 -23.90 1.28 -7.54
C ARG A 357 -23.96 1.10 -6.03
N LEU A 358 -24.66 1.99 -5.33
CA LEU A 358 -24.84 1.88 -3.88
C LEU A 358 -25.53 0.57 -3.50
N ILE A 359 -26.54 0.13 -4.25
CA ILE A 359 -27.19 -1.18 -4.06
C ILE A 359 -26.19 -2.32 -4.28
N GLU A 360 -25.38 -2.28 -5.34
CA GLU A 360 -24.34 -3.29 -5.57
C GLU A 360 -23.30 -3.30 -4.44
N MET A 361 -22.91 -2.13 -3.95
CA MET A 361 -21.95 -1.98 -2.83
C MET A 361 -22.47 -2.56 -1.51
N GLN A 362 -23.79 -2.75 -1.38
CA GLN A 362 -24.40 -3.45 -0.24
C GLN A 362 -24.45 -4.97 -0.42
N SER A 363 -24.21 -5.48 -1.64
CA SER A 363 -24.26 -6.91 -1.89
C SER A 363 -23.13 -7.63 -1.17
N GLN A 364 -23.39 -8.84 -0.66
CA GLN A 364 -22.36 -9.66 -0.03
C GLN A 364 -21.22 -9.96 -1.02
N GLU A 365 -21.55 -10.12 -2.30
CA GLU A 365 -20.58 -10.31 -3.38
C GLU A 365 -19.59 -9.15 -3.47
N TYR A 366 -20.05 -7.89 -3.41
CA TYR A 366 -19.17 -6.72 -3.40
C TYR A 366 -18.37 -6.62 -2.09
N LEU A 367 -19.00 -6.91 -0.95
CA LEU A 367 -18.36 -6.80 0.37
C LEU A 367 -17.28 -7.87 0.60
N ASP A 368 -17.39 -9.03 -0.05
CA ASP A 368 -16.42 -10.12 -0.01
C ASP A 368 -15.29 -9.94 -1.06
N GLN A 369 -15.49 -9.07 -2.06
CA GLN A 369 -14.46 -8.77 -3.06
C GLN A 369 -13.27 -8.01 -2.43
N PRO A 370 -12.03 -8.34 -2.84
CA PRO A 370 -10.89 -7.49 -2.55
C PRO A 370 -11.02 -6.17 -3.31
N LYS A 371 -10.47 -5.09 -2.73
CA LYS A 371 -10.42 -3.76 -3.32
C LYS A 371 -9.90 -3.81 -4.77
N ARG A 372 -10.64 -3.18 -5.68
CA ARG A 372 -10.32 -3.16 -7.11
C ARG A 372 -9.12 -2.24 -7.33
N THR A 373 -8.07 -2.75 -7.98
CA THR A 373 -6.98 -1.90 -8.44
C THR A 373 -7.49 -1.08 -9.61
N SER A 374 -7.48 0.24 -9.50
CA SER A 374 -7.90 1.15 -10.58
C SER A 374 -7.06 0.94 -11.84
N ASN A 375 -7.62 0.23 -12.82
CA ASN A 375 -7.28 0.38 -14.23
C ASN A 375 -8.30 1.35 -14.83
N LYS A 376 -8.12 2.66 -14.65
CA LYS A 376 -8.83 3.67 -15.44
C LYS A 376 -7.85 4.30 -16.41
N GLU A 377 -7.73 3.68 -17.58
CA GLU A 377 -7.26 4.34 -18.80
C GLU A 377 -8.28 5.41 -19.18
N LYS A 378 -7.81 6.63 -19.43
CA LYS A 378 -8.43 7.58 -20.36
C LYS A 378 -7.38 8.02 -21.37
#